data_AF-A0A2X1JH68-F1
#
_entry.id   AF-A0A2X1JH68-F1
#
_cell.length_a   1.000
_cell.length_b   1.000
_cell.length_c   1.000
_cell.angle_alpha   90.00
_cell.angle_beta   90.00
_cell.angle_gamma   90.00
#
_symmetry.space_group_name_H-M   'P 1'
#
loop_
_entity.id
_entity.type
_entity.pdbx_description
1 polymer ?
#
loop_
_entity_poly.entity_id
_entity_poly.type
_entity_poly.pdbx_seq_one_letter_code
_entity_poly.pdbx_strand_id
1 'polypeptide(L)'
;MVFQDSISAVNPRKTVREILREPMRHLLSLKKSEQLARASEMLKAVDLDDSVLDKRPPQLSGGQLQRVCLARALAVEPKTTDSG
;
A
#
# COMPACT_ATOMS: atom_id res chain seq x y z
N MET A 1 17.78 3.18 -10.01
CA MET A 1 16.74 2.15 -10.26
C MET A 1 16.32 1.62 -8.89
N VAL A 2 15.15 2.01 -8.39
CA VAL A 2 14.61 1.56 -7.08
C VAL A 2 13.14 1.17 -7.23
N PHE A 3 12.44 1.83 -8.18
CA PHE A 3 11.04 1.57 -8.49
C PHE A 3 10.77 0.19 -9.10
N GLN A 4 11.69 -0.38 -9.88
CA GLN A 4 11.47 -1.72 -10.47
C GLN A 4 11.58 -2.85 -9.43
N ASP A 5 12.51 -2.75 -8.47
CA ASP A 5 12.65 -3.76 -7.40
C ASP A 5 11.41 -3.78 -6.48
N SER A 6 10.79 -2.62 -6.30
CA SER A 6 9.57 -2.47 -5.49
C SER A 6 8.37 -3.21 -6.08
N ILE A 7 8.29 -3.28 -7.41
CA ILE A 7 7.24 -4.02 -8.14
C ILE A 7 7.51 -5.53 -8.07
N SER A 8 8.77 -5.94 -8.27
CA SER A 8 9.17 -7.36 -8.19
C SER A 8 9.02 -7.97 -6.79
N ALA A 9 9.06 -7.14 -5.74
CA ALA A 9 8.86 -7.57 -4.35
C ALA A 9 7.38 -7.87 -3.99
N VAL A 10 6.42 -7.58 -4.88
CA VAL A 10 4.99 -7.80 -4.59
C VAL A 10 4.61 -9.25 -4.86
N ASN A 11 4.03 -9.94 -3.87
CA ASN A 11 3.54 -11.30 -4.06
C ASN A 11 2.28 -11.29 -4.97
N PRO A 12 2.32 -11.91 -6.17
CA PRO A 12 1.21 -11.86 -7.14
C PRO A 12 -0.05 -12.62 -6.69
N ARG A 13 0.06 -13.46 -5.66
CA ARG A 13 -1.08 -14.22 -5.10
C ARG A 13 -1.87 -13.44 -4.06
N LYS A 14 -1.30 -12.35 -3.52
CA LYS A 14 -1.95 -11.51 -2.51
C LYS A 14 -2.75 -10.39 -3.16
N THR A 15 -3.86 -10.02 -2.53
CA THR A 15 -4.64 -8.83 -2.88
C THR A 15 -3.90 -7.55 -2.49
N VAL A 16 -4.24 -6.41 -3.10
CA VAL A 16 -3.69 -5.10 -2.73
C VAL A 16 -3.92 -4.83 -1.24
N ARG A 17 -5.10 -5.16 -0.71
CA ARG A 17 -5.42 -5.09 0.72
C ARG A 17 -4.40 -5.85 1.58
N GLU A 18 -4.03 -7.06 1.19
CA GLU A 18 -3.04 -7.86 1.92
C GLU A 18 -1.63 -7.27 1.80
N ILE A 19 -1.26 -6.82 0.59
CA ILE A 19 0.04 -6.21 0.30
C ILE A 19 0.26 -4.93 1.13
N LEU A 20 -0.75 -4.05 1.22
CA LEU A 20 -0.66 -2.81 2.00
C LEU A 20 -0.61 -3.07 3.50
N ARG A 21 -1.34 -4.10 3.98
CA ARG A 21 -1.45 -4.40 5.41
C ARG A 21 -0.30 -5.23 5.95
N GLU A 22 0.37 -6.01 5.12
CA GLU A 22 1.51 -6.85 5.53
C GLU A 22 2.55 -6.06 6.34
N PRO A 23 3.14 -4.95 5.84
CA PRO A 23 4.11 -4.20 6.62
C PRO A 23 3.50 -3.58 7.88
N MET A 24 2.24 -3.12 7.83
CA MET A 24 1.54 -2.58 9.01
C MET A 24 1.39 -3.61 10.13
N ARG A 25 1.16 -4.90 9.80
CA ARG A 25 1.01 -5.98 10.80
C ARG A 25 2.30 -6.26 11.55
N HIS A 26 3.44 -6.02 10.90
CA HIS A 26 4.76 -6.29 11.47
C HIS A 26 5.38 -5.06 12.14
N LEU A 27 5.08 -3.87 11.63
CA LEU A 27 5.73 -2.62 12.04
C LEU A 27 4.85 -1.71 12.90
N LEU A 28 3.53 -1.87 12.85
CA LEU A 28 2.59 -1.01 13.58
C LEU A 28 1.71 -1.83 14.53
N SER A 29 1.49 -1.32 15.75
CA SER A 29 0.56 -1.92 16.72
C SER A 29 -0.90 -1.52 16.45
N LEU A 30 -1.36 -1.65 15.20
CA LEU A 30 -2.72 -1.28 14.77
C LEU A 30 -3.65 -2.50 14.73
N LYS A 31 -4.91 -2.31 15.12
CA LYS A 31 -5.99 -3.28 14.92
C LYS A 31 -6.30 -3.44 13.44
N LYS A 32 -6.96 -4.55 13.09
CA LYS A 32 -7.35 -4.86 11.71
C LYS A 32 -8.16 -3.75 11.04
N SER A 33 -9.11 -3.12 11.76
CA SER A 33 -9.92 -2.02 11.25
C SER A 33 -9.08 -0.77 10.93
N GLU A 34 -8.13 -0.43 11.82
CA GLU A 34 -7.22 0.71 11.63
C GLU A 34 -6.28 0.50 10.46
N GLN A 35 -5.77 -0.74 10.28
CA GLN A 35 -4.98 -1.11 9.10
C GLN A 35 -5.79 -0.95 7.80
N LEU A 36 -7.07 -1.30 7.80
CA LEU A 36 -7.93 -1.16 6.63
C LEU A 36 -8.23 0.31 6.31
N ALA A 37 -8.52 1.12 7.34
CA ALA A 37 -8.72 2.56 7.18
C ALA A 37 -7.45 3.22 6.63
N ARG A 38 -6.28 2.89 7.18
CA ARG A 38 -5.01 3.41 6.70
C ARG A 38 -4.69 2.95 5.28
N ALA A 39 -5.00 1.70 4.92
CA ALA A 39 -4.80 1.22 3.54
C ALA A 39 -5.63 2.05 2.53
N SER A 40 -6.89 2.37 2.86
CA SER A 40 -7.74 3.25 2.04
C SER A 40 -7.15 4.67 1.95
N GLU A 41 -6.71 5.24 3.07
CA GLU A 41 -6.09 6.58 3.11
C GLU A 41 -4.85 6.64 2.20
N MET A 42 -3.98 5.63 2.26
CA MET A 42 -2.76 5.60 1.46
C MET A 42 -3.01 5.36 -0.03
N LEU A 43 -4.06 4.63 -0.39
CA LEU A 43 -4.49 4.53 -1.79
C LEU A 43 -4.96 5.87 -2.33
N LYS A 44 -5.76 6.60 -1.56
CA LYS A 44 -6.23 7.94 -1.94
C LYS A 44 -5.08 8.92 -2.08
N ALA A 45 -4.07 8.85 -1.21
CA ALA A 45 -2.87 9.68 -1.27
C ALA A 45 -2.04 9.48 -2.56
N VAL A 46 -2.24 8.37 -3.29
CA VAL A 46 -1.57 8.06 -4.56
C VAL A 46 -2.54 8.04 -5.75
N ASP A 47 -3.68 8.71 -5.64
CA ASP A 47 -4.73 8.78 -6.67
C ASP A 47 -5.30 7.41 -7.08
N LEU A 48 -5.48 6.51 -6.10
CA LEU A 48 -6.18 5.24 -6.27
C LEU A 48 -7.43 5.16 -5.39
N ASP A 49 -8.49 4.62 -5.97
CA ASP A 49 -9.74 4.34 -5.27
C ASP A 49 -9.71 2.95 -4.58
N ASP A 50 -10.55 2.79 -3.55
CA ASP A 50 -10.67 1.55 -2.76
C ASP A 50 -11.07 0.34 -3.61
N SER A 51 -11.64 0.53 -4.80
CA SER A 51 -11.97 -0.55 -5.76
C SER A 51 -10.76 -1.38 -6.20
N VAL A 52 -9.52 -0.93 -5.94
CA VAL A 52 -8.32 -1.75 -6.20
C VAL A 52 -7.98 -2.71 -5.05
N LEU A 53 -8.55 -2.53 -3.85
CA LEU A 53 -8.17 -3.28 -2.64
C LEU A 53 -8.29 -4.80 -2.82
N ASP A 54 -9.31 -5.25 -3.54
CA ASP A 54 -9.59 -6.67 -3.74
C ASP A 54 -8.97 -7.22 -5.03
N LYS A 55 -8.27 -6.38 -5.81
CA LYS A 55 -7.50 -6.80 -6.98
C LYS A 55 -6.17 -7.40 -6.57
N ARG A 56 -5.63 -8.27 -7.42
CA ARG A 56 -4.26 -8.80 -7.35
C ARG A 56 -3.35 -8.08 -8.35
N PRO A 57 -2.02 -8.10 -8.18
CA PRO A 57 -1.09 -7.41 -9.07
C PRO A 57 -1.30 -7.66 -10.58
N PRO A 58 -1.62 -8.88 -11.06
CA PRO A 58 -1.88 -9.11 -12.48
C PRO A 58 -3.13 -8.42 -13.04
N GLN A 59 -4.04 -7.96 -12.16
CA GLN A 59 -5.28 -7.26 -12.53
C GLN A 59 -5.11 -5.74 -12.55
N LEU A 60 -3.92 -5.23 -12.25
CA LEU A 60 -3.59 -3.82 -12.23
C LEU A 60 -2.81 -3.44 -13.48
N SER A 61 -3.03 -2.23 -13.98
CA SER A 61 -2.08 -1.66 -14.94
C SER A 61 -0.72 -1.43 -14.27
N GLY A 62 0.36 -1.33 -15.06
CA GLY A 62 1.70 -1.05 -14.52
C GLY A 62 1.75 0.22 -13.65
N GLY A 63 1.05 1.28 -14.07
CA GLY A 63 0.95 2.52 -13.29
C GLY A 63 0.13 2.40 -12.01
N GLN A 64 -0.92 1.56 -12.01
CA GLN A 64 -1.65 1.23 -10.78
C GLN A 64 -0.77 0.43 -9.81
N LEU A 65 -0.02 -0.56 -10.31
CA LEU A 65 0.88 -1.37 -9.49
C LEU A 65 1.99 -0.52 -8.87
N GLN A 66 2.56 0.43 -9.62
CA GLN A 66 3.55 1.37 -9.10
C GLN A 66 2.98 2.23 -7.95
N ARG A 67 1.78 2.78 -8.12
CA ARG A 67 1.08 3.54 -7.07
C ARG A 67 0.78 2.69 -5.84
N VAL A 68 0.37 1.43 -6.01
CA VAL A 68 0.19 0.49 -4.89
C VAL A 68 1.50 0.28 -4.12
N CYS A 69 2.64 0.15 -4.80
CA CYS A 69 3.93 0.05 -4.12
C CYS A 69 4.28 1.33 -3.34
N LEU A 70 3.96 2.51 -3.88
CA LEU A 70 4.13 3.78 -3.18
C LEU A 70 3.23 3.85 -1.93
N ALA A 71 1.94 3.55 -2.07
CA ALA A 71 1.01 3.48 -0.94
C ALA A 71 1.47 2.50 0.15
N ARG A 72 2.10 1.37 -0.23
CA ARG A 72 2.67 0.41 0.72
C ARG A 72 3.83 0.98 1.53
N ALA A 73 4.64 1.86 0.93
CA ALA A 73 5.71 2.54 1.65
C ALA A 73 5.13 3.59 2.63
N LEU A 74 4.24 4.46 2.14
CA LEU A 74 3.57 5.50 2.93
C LEU A 74 2.78 4.93 4.12
N ALA A 75 2.21 3.73 3.95
CA ALA A 75 1.47 3.01 4.98
C ALA A 75 2.20 2.81 6.31
N VAL A 76 3.53 2.72 6.29
CA VAL A 76 4.36 2.52 7.47
C VAL A 76 5.30 3.68 7.76
N GLU A 77 5.24 4.74 6.96
CA GLU A 77 5.96 5.96 7.27
C GLU A 77 5.39 6.60 8.55
N PRO A 78 6.26 7.03 9.48
CA PRO A 78 5.83 7.86 10.60
C PRO A 78 5.22 9.14 10.02
N LYS A 79 4.08 9.60 10.56
CA LYS A 79 3.63 10.97 10.30
C LYS A 79 4.71 11.89 10.86
N THR A 80 5.64 12.32 10.02
CA THR A 80 6.50 13.44 10.34
C THR A 80 5.59 14.65 10.40
N THR A 81 5.21 15.04 11.62
CA THR A 81 4.69 16.37 11.88
C THR A 81 5.84 17.33 11.59
N ASP A 82 6.04 17.68 10.32
CA ASP A 82 6.78 18.88 9.96
C ASP A 82 5.82 20.05 10.19
N SER A 83 5.69 20.43 11.45
CA SER A 83 5.32 21.79 11.84
C SER A 83 6.63 22.56 11.87
N GLY A 84 6.97 23.22 10.77
CA GLY A 84 8.14 24.10 10.62
C GLY A 84 7.89 25.15 9.56
#